data_AF-A0A4Y2G7V4-F1
#
_entry.id   AF-A0A4Y2G7V4-F1
#
_cell.length_a   1.000
_cell.length_b   1.000
_cell.length_c   1.000
_cell.angle_alpha   90.00
_cell.angle_beta   90.00
_cell.angle_gamma   90.00
#
_symmetry.space_group_name_H-M   'P 1'
#
loop_
_entity.id
_entity.type
_entity.pdbx_description
1 polymer ?
#
loop_
_entity_poly.entity_id
_entity_poly.type
_entity_poly.pdbx_seq_one_letter_code
_entity_poly.pdbx_strand_id
1 'polypeptide(L)'
;MQSEWPSAIREKYKDTIQFFEENGILKVQTRLILSQDPKDFTHPTVLLDHPLLERLVLHTHRSLMHAGVLTTLAQLREKFWIPKGRRVVKAILRQCIKCKRLTAGKVNPDPAPLPPDRYTELQPFK
;
A
#
# COMPACT_ATOMS: atom_id res chain seq x y z
N MET A 1 -16.34 22.96 -7.84
CA MET A 1 -15.32 23.18 -8.89
C MET A 1 -15.09 21.85 -9.57
N GLN A 2 -15.71 21.67 -10.73
CA GLN A 2 -15.61 20.44 -11.52
C GLN A 2 -14.18 20.36 -12.06
N SER A 3 -13.42 19.37 -11.60
CA SER A 3 -12.14 19.04 -12.18
C SER A 3 -12.40 18.39 -13.52
N GLU A 4 -12.09 19.09 -14.61
CA GLU A 4 -11.93 18.48 -15.91
C GLU A 4 -10.95 17.30 -15.77
N TRP A 5 -11.44 16.09 -16.00
CA TRP A 5 -10.63 14.89 -15.89
C TRP A 5 -9.57 14.92 -16.99
N PRO A 6 -8.27 14.69 -16.70
CA PRO A 6 -7.24 14.82 -17.69
C PRO A 6 -7.40 13.76 -18.78
N SER A 7 -7.72 14.21 -19.99
CA SER A 7 -7.80 13.40 -21.22
C SER A 7 -6.60 12.47 -21.42
N ALA A 8 -5.43 12.88 -20.92
CA ALA A 8 -4.18 12.11 -20.92
C ALA A 8 -4.30 10.71 -20.27
N ILE A 9 -5.16 10.52 -19.25
CA ILE A 9 -5.33 9.21 -18.61
C ILE A 9 -6.15 8.29 -19.51
N ARG A 10 -7.24 8.81 -20.09
CA ARG A 10 -8.07 8.05 -21.03
C ARG A 10 -7.23 7.64 -22.25
N GLU A 11 -6.45 8.57 -22.80
CA GLU A 11 -5.60 8.31 -23.96
C GLU A 11 -4.52 7.26 -23.65
N LYS A 12 -3.91 7.32 -22.47
CA LYS A 12 -2.86 6.39 -22.07
C LYS A 12 -3.34 4.94 -21.93
N TYR A 13 -4.60 4.74 -21.53
CA TYR A 13 -5.15 3.43 -21.21
C TYR A 13 -6.24 2.97 -22.17
N LYS A 14 -6.47 3.70 -23.27
CA LYS A 14 -7.57 3.51 -24.23
C LYS A 14 -7.70 2.07 -24.75
N ASP A 15 -6.57 1.40 -25.00
CA ASP A 15 -6.55 0.08 -25.61
C ASP A 15 -6.80 -1.06 -24.60
N THR A 16 -6.63 -0.79 -23.31
CA THR A 16 -6.65 -1.82 -22.26
C THR A 16 -7.83 -1.69 -21.31
N ILE A 17 -8.33 -0.46 -21.10
CA ILE A 17 -9.27 -0.13 -20.04
C ILE A 17 -10.37 0.77 -20.59
N GLN A 18 -11.62 0.37 -20.34
CA GLN A 18 -12.79 1.16 -20.69
C GLN A 18 -13.17 2.04 -19.50
N PHE A 19 -13.26 3.35 -19.76
CA PHE A 19 -13.70 4.34 -18.78
C PHE A 19 -15.10 4.82 -19.15
N PHE A 20 -15.92 5.06 -18.15
CA PHE A 20 -17.22 5.70 -18.30
C PHE A 20 -17.50 6.60 -17.11
N GLU A 21 -18.52 7.43 -17.23
CA GLU A 21 -18.88 8.41 -16.21
C GLU A 21 -20.29 8.12 -15.71
N GLU A 22 -20.45 8.07 -14.39
CA GLU A 22 -21.73 7.83 -13.73
C GLU A 22 -21.87 8.86 -12.61
N ASN A 23 -22.93 9.68 -12.65
CA ASN A 23 -23.19 10.75 -11.68
C ASN A 23 -22.02 11.77 -11.52
N GLY A 24 -21.29 12.06 -12.59
CA GLY A 24 -20.12 12.95 -12.57
C GLY A 24 -18.86 12.32 -11.97
N ILE A 25 -18.88 11.00 -11.72
CA ILE A 25 -17.76 10.24 -11.17
C ILE A 25 -17.22 9.31 -12.26
N LEU A 26 -15.91 9.38 -12.50
CA LEU A 26 -15.24 8.51 -13.44
C LEU A 26 -15.10 7.09 -12.86
N LYS A 27 -15.56 6.09 -13.61
CA LYS A 27 -15.45 4.67 -13.28
C LYS A 27 -14.74 3.90 -14.37
N VAL A 28 -14.21 2.76 -14.00
CA VAL A 28 -13.61 1.78 -14.92
C VAL A 28 -14.54 0.60 -15.04
N GLN A 29 -14.78 0.13 -16.25
CA GLN A 29 -15.44 -1.16 -16.46
C GLN A 29 -14.39 -2.27 -16.40
N THR A 30 -14.51 -3.16 -15.44
CA THR A 30 -13.63 -4.34 -15.35
C THR A 30 -14.07 -5.41 -16.36
N ARG A 31 -13.23 -6.43 -16.56
CA ARG A 31 -13.58 -7.59 -17.40
C ARG A 31 -14.54 -8.58 -16.71
N LEU A 32 -14.88 -8.35 -15.44
CA LEU A 32 -15.72 -9.23 -14.62
C LEU A 32 -17.21 -8.88 -14.75
N ILE A 33 -17.63 -8.49 -15.96
CA ILE A 33 -18.95 -7.91 -16.24
C ILE A 33 -20.09 -8.91 -15.97
N LEU A 34 -19.83 -10.20 -16.10
CA LEU A 34 -20.81 -11.27 -15.91
C LEU A 34 -20.81 -11.86 -14.49
N SER A 35 -19.95 -11.38 -13.60
CA SER A 35 -19.89 -11.87 -12.23
C SER A 35 -21.04 -11.30 -11.40
N GLN A 36 -21.55 -12.06 -10.42
CA GLN A 36 -22.52 -11.57 -9.43
C GLN A 36 -21.84 -10.74 -8.31
N ASP A 37 -20.71 -10.11 -8.63
CA ASP A 37 -19.95 -9.31 -7.69
C ASP A 37 -20.63 -7.96 -7.43
N PRO A 38 -20.31 -7.31 -6.30
CA PRO A 38 -20.77 -5.95 -6.01
C PRO A 38 -20.48 -4.98 -7.16
N LYS A 39 -21.38 -4.02 -7.38
CA LYS A 39 -21.22 -3.00 -8.43
C LYS A 39 -19.90 -2.22 -8.32
N ASP A 40 -19.44 -1.95 -7.11
CA ASP A 40 -18.17 -1.26 -6.86
C ASP A 40 -16.95 -2.08 -7.30
N PHE A 41 -17.07 -3.41 -7.31
CA PHE A 41 -16.01 -4.32 -7.74
C PHE A 41 -15.97 -4.46 -9.27
N THR A 42 -17.15 -4.56 -9.89
CA THR A 42 -17.28 -4.62 -11.35
C THR A 42 -17.00 -3.27 -12.02
N HIS A 43 -17.34 -2.17 -11.33
CA HIS A 43 -17.22 -0.80 -11.79
C HIS A 43 -16.52 0.12 -10.77
N PRO A 44 -15.23 -0.12 -10.47
CA PRO A 44 -14.51 0.65 -9.47
C PRO A 44 -14.36 2.11 -9.86
N THR A 45 -14.43 2.97 -8.84
CA THR A 45 -14.28 4.42 -8.99
C THR A 45 -12.82 4.78 -9.22
N VAL A 46 -12.55 5.59 -10.25
CA VAL A 46 -11.20 6.06 -10.52
C VAL A 46 -10.81 7.08 -9.46
N LEU A 47 -9.72 6.79 -8.75
CA LEU A 47 -9.17 7.69 -7.75
C LEU A 47 -7.81 8.21 -8.22
N LEU A 48 -7.77 9.49 -8.58
CA LEU A 48 -6.55 10.19 -8.98
C LEU A 48 -5.78 10.69 -7.77
N ASP A 49 -4.63 11.29 -8.06
CA ASP A 49 -3.79 11.94 -7.07
C ASP A 49 -4.60 13.03 -6.35
N HIS A 50 -5.05 12.72 -5.14
CA HIS A 50 -5.88 13.57 -4.32
C HIS A 50 -5.50 13.34 -2.85
N PRO A 51 -5.53 14.36 -1.98
CA PRO A 51 -5.19 14.20 -0.55
C PRO A 51 -6.01 13.12 0.18
N LEU A 52 -7.22 12.82 -0.29
CA LEU A 52 -8.06 11.74 0.25
C LEU A 52 -7.48 10.34 -0.02
N LEU A 53 -6.75 10.15 -1.12
CA LEU A 53 -6.13 8.87 -1.47
C LEU A 53 -5.14 8.43 -0.39
N GLU A 54 -4.31 9.35 0.10
CA GLU A 54 -3.36 9.05 1.18
C GLU A 54 -4.07 8.59 2.45
N ARG A 55 -5.11 9.33 2.87
CA ARG A 55 -5.90 9.01 4.06
C ARG A 55 -6.60 7.66 3.92
N LEU A 56 -7.17 7.39 2.74
CA LEU A 56 -7.84 6.13 2.44
C LEU A 56 -6.86 4.95 2.51
N VAL A 57 -5.71 5.05 1.84
CA VAL A 57 -4.68 4.01 1.83
C VAL A 57 -4.17 3.74 3.25
N LEU A 58 -3.90 4.79 4.03
CA LEU A 58 -3.46 4.64 5.42
C LEU A 58 -4.54 4.02 6.31
N HIS A 59 -5.81 4.39 6.12
CA HIS A 59 -6.92 3.79 6.84
C HIS A 59 -7.03 2.29 6.54
N THR A 60 -7.06 1.90 5.26
CA THR A 60 -7.13 0.49 4.83
C THR A 60 -5.92 -0.32 5.30
N HIS A 61 -4.73 0.27 5.25
CA HIS A 61 -3.52 -0.37 5.78
C HIS A 61 -3.60 -0.63 7.29
N ARG A 62 -4.15 0.31 8.06
CA ARG A 62 -4.34 0.16 9.51
C ARG A 62 -5.46 -0.83 9.85
N SER A 63 -6.57 -0.81 9.11
CA SER A 63 -7.68 -1.75 9.33
C SER A 63 -7.26 -3.20 9.04
N LEU A 64 -6.36 -3.40 8.08
CA LEU A 64 -5.74 -4.69 7.78
C LEU A 64 -4.51 -5.01 8.63
N MET A 65 -4.42 -4.46 9.85
CA MET A 65 -3.34 -4.74 10.81
C MET A 65 -1.93 -4.55 10.21
N HIS A 66 -1.72 -3.45 9.50
CA HIS A 66 -0.45 -3.13 8.86
C HIS A 66 -0.01 -4.09 7.75
N ALA A 67 -0.98 -4.68 7.03
CA ALA A 67 -0.71 -5.53 5.88
C ALA A 67 0.19 -4.87 4.82
N GLY A 68 0.89 -5.73 4.06
CA GLY A 68 1.82 -5.32 3.02
C GLY A 68 1.14 -4.64 1.83
N VAL A 69 1.97 -4.06 0.95
CA VAL A 69 1.53 -3.27 -0.21
C VAL A 69 0.52 -3.99 -1.09
N LEU A 70 0.74 -5.27 -1.39
CA LEU A 70 -0.12 -6.03 -2.31
C LEU A 70 -1.50 -6.29 -1.68
N THR A 71 -1.55 -6.67 -0.41
CA THR A 71 -2.79 -6.92 0.32
C THR A 71 -3.61 -5.65 0.47
N THR A 72 -2.98 -4.54 0.86
CA THR A 72 -3.68 -3.24 0.92
C THR A 72 -4.19 -2.81 -0.45
N LEU A 73 -3.40 -3.01 -1.51
CA LEU A 73 -3.83 -2.69 -2.87
C LEU A 73 -4.99 -3.58 -3.34
N ALA A 74 -4.99 -4.87 -2.98
CA ALA A 74 -6.08 -5.78 -3.31
C ALA A 74 -7.40 -5.31 -2.67
N GLN A 75 -7.38 -4.95 -1.39
CA GLN A 75 -8.56 -4.43 -0.69
C GLN A 75 -9.07 -3.12 -1.31
N LEU A 76 -8.16 -2.21 -1.69
CA LEU A 76 -8.55 -0.96 -2.35
C LEU A 76 -9.16 -1.20 -3.73
N ARG A 77 -8.68 -2.20 -4.46
CA ARG A 77 -9.18 -2.55 -5.80
C ARG A 77 -10.60 -3.06 -5.81
N GLU A 78 -11.13 -3.46 -4.67
CA GLU A 78 -12.53 -3.86 -4.57
C GLU A 78 -13.51 -2.72 -4.85
N LYS A 79 -13.05 -1.47 -4.70
CA LYS A 79 -13.90 -0.28 -4.84
C LYS A 79 -13.28 0.81 -5.70
N PHE A 80 -11.95 0.85 -5.79
CA PHE A 80 -11.21 1.96 -6.39
C PHE A 80 -10.20 1.48 -7.42
N TRP A 81 -10.16 2.19 -8.55
CA TRP A 81 -9.13 2.05 -9.55
C TRP A 81 -8.11 3.18 -9.42
N ILE A 82 -6.90 2.85 -8.94
CA ILE A 82 -5.83 3.82 -8.70
C ILE A 82 -4.75 3.67 -9.80
N PRO A 83 -4.52 4.70 -10.65
CA PRO A 83 -3.45 4.67 -11.63
C PRO A 83 -2.10 4.46 -10.97
N LYS A 84 -1.28 3.55 -11.51
CA LYS A 84 0.02 3.16 -10.91
C LYS A 84 -0.11 2.76 -9.42
N GLY A 85 -1.26 2.19 -9.02
CA GLY A 85 -1.64 1.96 -7.62
C GLY A 85 -0.55 1.32 -6.74
N ARG A 86 0.18 0.31 -7.24
CA ARG A 86 1.29 -0.30 -6.48
C ARG A 86 2.37 0.72 -6.08
N ARG A 87 2.75 1.63 -6.98
CA ARG A 87 3.75 2.67 -6.72
C ARG A 87 3.24 3.65 -5.67
N VAL A 88 2.00 4.08 -5.80
CA VAL A 88 1.36 5.04 -4.88
C VAL A 88 1.20 4.43 -3.48
N VAL A 89 0.59 3.25 -3.38
CA VAL A 89 0.42 2.55 -2.10
C VAL A 89 1.77 2.30 -1.43
N LYS A 90 2.79 1.85 -2.18
CA LYS A 90 4.14 1.64 -1.64
C LYS A 90 4.74 2.93 -1.08
N ALA A 91 4.56 4.07 -1.76
CA ALA A 91 5.07 5.35 -1.28
C ALA A 91 4.41 5.78 0.03
N ILE A 92 3.09 5.62 0.14
CA ILE A 92 2.31 5.96 1.34
C ILE A 92 2.69 5.03 2.50
N LEU A 93 2.73 3.70 2.28
CA LEU A 93 3.03 2.75 3.35
C LEU A 93 4.46 2.90 3.90
N ARG A 94 5.41 3.34 3.06
CA ARG A 94 6.77 3.67 3.50
C ARG A 94 6.80 4.77 4.54
N GLN A 95 5.79 5.63 4.64
CA GLN A 95 5.71 6.70 5.64
C GLN A 95 5.12 6.21 6.98
N CYS A 96 4.52 5.01 7.02
CA CYS A 96 3.90 4.47 8.22
C CYS A 96 4.95 4.18 9.33
N ILE A 97 4.84 4.91 10.45
CA ILE A 97 5.81 4.84 11.57
C ILE A 97 5.87 3.43 12.18
N LYS A 98 4.74 2.77 12.36
CA LYS A 98 4.68 1.41 12.92
C LYS A 98 5.44 0.42 12.03
N CYS A 99 5.19 0.44 10.71
CA CYS A 99 5.93 -0.38 9.76
C CYS A 99 7.42 -0.05 9.74
N LYS A 100 7.79 1.25 9.74
CA LYS A 100 9.20 1.67 9.81
C LYS A 100 9.91 1.09 11.03
N ARG A 101 9.27 1.09 12.20
CA ARG A 101 9.84 0.52 13.43
C ARG A 101 9.98 -1.00 13.34
N LEU A 102 8.97 -1.69 12.82
CA LEU A 102 8.99 -3.15 12.67
C LEU A 102 10.02 -3.63 11.63
N THR A 103 10.27 -2.83 10.60
CA THR A 103 11.26 -3.14 9.55
C THR A 103 12.60 -2.44 9.80
N ALA A 104 12.78 -1.78 10.96
CA ALA A 104 14.05 -1.16 11.30
C ALA A 104 15.13 -2.25 11.39
N GLY A 105 16.29 -1.97 10.80
CA GLY A 105 17.44 -2.88 10.89
C GLY A 105 17.86 -3.08 12.35
N LYS A 106 18.45 -4.24 12.64
CA LYS A 106 19.10 -4.47 13.94
C LYS A 106 20.22 -3.45 14.11
N VAL A 107 20.29 -2.84 15.29
CA VAL A 107 21.51 -2.15 15.71
C VAL A 107 22.53 -3.24 16.02
N ASN A 108 23.68 -3.21 15.35
CA ASN A 108 24.82 -4.06 15.69
C ASN A 108 25.73 -3.23 16.59
N PRO A 109 25.59 -3.34 17.93
CA PRO A 109 26.54 -2.70 18.83
C PRO A 109 27.90 -3.39 18.70
N ASP A 110 28.97 -2.64 18.98
CA ASP A 110 30.28 -3.24 19.16
C ASP A 110 30.23 -4.23 20.33
N PRO A 111 30.89 -5.40 20.22
CA PRO A 111 30.92 -6.36 21.30
C PRO A 111 31.59 -5.73 22.53
N ALA A 112 30.92 -5.81 23.68
CA ALA A 112 31.52 -5.42 24.95
C ALA A 112 32.73 -6.31 25.27
N PRO A 113 33.78 -5.78 25.92
CA PRO A 113 34.91 -6.60 26.36
C PRO A 113 34.42 -7.72 27.29
N LEU A 114 35.03 -8.91 27.17
CA LEU A 114 34.72 -10.04 28.03
C LEU A 114 35.10 -9.73 29.49
N PRO A 115 34.29 -10.13 30.49
CA PRO A 115 34.70 -10.05 31.89
C PRO A 115 35.97 -10.86 32.16
N PRO A 116 36.83 -10.42 33.10
CA PRO A 116 38.05 -11.12 33.47
C PRO A 116 37.84 -12.58 33.83
N ASP A 117 36.77 -12.91 34.54
CA ASP A 117 36.42 -14.29 34.92
C ASP A 117 36.24 -15.25 33.73
N ARG A 118 36.00 -14.72 32.51
CA ARG A 118 35.84 -15.56 31.31
C ARG A 118 37.15 -15.88 30.59
N TYR A 119 38.23 -15.14 30.85
CA TYR A 119 39.54 -15.37 30.23
C TYR A 119 40.65 -15.62 31.26
N THR A 120 40.36 -15.43 32.55
CA THR A 120 41.28 -15.75 33.63
C THR A 120 41.25 -17.26 33.84
N GLU A 121 42.37 -17.93 33.65
CA GLU A 121 42.52 -19.34 33.97
C GLU A 121 42.36 -19.52 35.49
N LEU A 122 41.28 -20.19 35.89
CA LEU A 122 41.07 -20.61 37.28
C LEU A 122 41.48 -22.07 37.41
N GLN A 123 42.11 -22.41 38.52
CA GLN A 123 42.37 -23.81 38.84
C GLN A 123 41.02 -24.52 39.09
N PRO A 124 40.81 -25.73 38.53
CA PRO A 124 39.69 -26.57 38.93
C PRO A 124 39.75 -26.84 40.44
N PHE A 125 38.57 -27.05 41.06
CA PHE A 125 38.33 -27.19 42.51
C PHE A 125 39.50 -27.74 43.33
N LYS A 126 39.74 -27.16 44.51
CA LYS A 126 40.61 -27.73 45.55
C LYS A 126 39.87 -28.77 46.38
#